data_AF-A0AA96Z080-F1
#
_entry.id   AF-A0AA96Z080-F1
#
_cell.length_a   1.000
_cell.length_b   1.000
_cell.length_c   1.000
_cell.angle_alpha   90.00
_cell.angle_beta   90.00
_cell.angle_gamma   90.00
#
_symmetry.space_group_name_H-M   'P 1'
#
loop_
_entity.id
_entity.type
_entity.pdbx_description
1 polymer ?
#
loop_
_entity_poly.entity_id
_entity_poly.type
_entity_poly.pdbx_seq_one_letter_code
_entity_poly.pdbx_strand_id
1 'polypeptide(L)'
;MLDYDSGDNVSIRVNERFYFIFVLSGYHFFVRDNETPVYCLEKDTAEEKLGEMLKLALSQCRIIDPYENSDFFDRKRIDEDYKEWVGDVLIKCKFKSIKSLFLNMMSCSIKRINGNIILQPSLHKKLKDWTRDGYSDDDDIILPDTVTNAELGKAIKEVLSRCRSVVK
;
A
#
# COMPACT_ATOMS: atom_id res chain seq x y z
N MET A 1 1.19 -8.52 29.07
CA MET A 1 1.09 -8.73 27.61
C MET A 1 2.13 -7.80 27.03
N LEU A 2 3.19 -8.32 26.40
CA LEU A 2 4.28 -7.47 25.89
C LEU A 2 3.70 -6.54 24.82
N ASP A 3 3.89 -5.23 24.99
CA ASP A 3 3.52 -4.16 24.06
C ASP A 3 4.15 -4.41 22.69
N TYR A 4 3.45 -5.15 21.83
CA TYR A 4 3.83 -5.26 20.43
C TYR A 4 3.20 -4.08 19.68
N ASP A 5 4.03 -3.11 19.35
CA ASP A 5 3.62 -2.04 18.44
C ASP A 5 3.58 -2.60 17.00
N SER A 6 2.37 -2.79 16.50
CA SER A 6 2.11 -3.23 15.12
C SER A 6 2.48 -2.15 14.10
N GLY A 7 2.56 -0.90 14.53
CA GLY A 7 2.66 0.28 13.68
C GLY A 7 1.45 0.46 12.76
N ASP A 8 1.47 1.56 12.01
CA ASP A 8 0.50 1.83 10.96
C ASP A 8 1.04 1.30 9.63
N ASN A 9 0.20 0.60 8.88
CA ASN A 9 0.62 -0.13 7.68
C ASN A 9 -0.19 0.32 6.46
N VAL A 10 0.50 0.70 5.41
CA VAL A 10 -0.09 1.12 4.14
C VAL A 10 0.60 0.37 3.00
N SER A 11 -0.16 -0.04 1.99
CA SER A 11 0.40 -0.45 0.70
C SER A 11 0.12 0.66 -0.31
N ILE A 12 1.15 1.07 -1.04
CA ILE A 12 0.97 1.90 -2.23
C ILE A 12 1.28 1.06 -3.47
N ARG A 13 0.41 1.15 -4.47
CA ARG A 13 0.59 0.53 -5.78
C ARG A 13 0.55 1.60 -6.86
N VAL A 14 1.45 1.53 -7.82
CA VAL A 14 1.54 2.51 -8.92
C VAL A 14 1.58 1.78 -10.25
N ASN A 15 0.78 2.20 -11.21
CA ASN A 15 0.93 1.78 -12.61
C ASN A 15 1.29 2.98 -13.49
N GLU A 16 1.09 2.89 -14.80
CA GLU A 16 1.41 3.98 -15.73
C GLU A 16 0.50 5.22 -15.60
N ARG A 17 -0.62 5.12 -14.89
CA ARG A 17 -1.62 6.20 -14.79
C ARG A 17 -1.97 6.63 -13.38
N PHE A 18 -1.93 5.73 -12.40
CA PHE A 18 -2.43 6.03 -11.06
C PHE A 18 -1.55 5.48 -9.96
N TYR A 19 -1.59 6.17 -8.82
CA TYR A 19 -1.29 5.64 -7.50
C TYR A 19 -2.58 5.15 -6.84
N PHE A 20 -2.51 3.99 -6.20
CA PHE A 20 -3.55 3.42 -5.35
C PHE A 20 -2.98 3.22 -3.95
N ILE A 21 -3.57 3.86 -2.94
CA ILE A 21 -3.12 3.80 -1.55
C ILE A 21 -4.14 3.01 -0.75
N PHE A 22 -3.70 1.91 -0.13
CA PHE A 22 -4.50 0.99 0.65
C PHE A 22 -4.11 1.09 2.12
N VAL A 23 -5.04 1.47 2.97
CA VAL A 23 -4.88 1.35 4.42
C VAL A 23 -4.95 -0.14 4.79
N LEU A 24 -3.97 -0.61 5.55
CA LEU A 24 -3.93 -1.96 6.07
C LEU A 24 -4.08 -1.91 7.59
N SER A 25 -5.05 -2.66 8.09
CA SER A 25 -5.37 -2.72 9.52
C SER A 25 -5.29 -4.15 10.02
N GLY A 26 -5.04 -4.30 11.32
CA GLY A 26 -4.87 -5.61 11.96
C GLY A 26 -3.85 -5.60 13.09
N TYR A 27 -3.47 -6.80 13.53
CA TYR A 27 -2.51 -7.05 14.60
C TYR A 27 -1.72 -8.32 14.27
N HIS A 28 -0.40 -8.21 14.07
CA HIS A 28 0.52 -9.22 13.48
C HIS A 28 0.20 -9.67 12.05
N PHE A 29 -1.07 -9.64 11.66
CA PHE A 29 -1.58 -9.95 10.34
C PHE A 29 -2.44 -8.79 9.87
N PHE A 30 -2.16 -8.28 8.68
CA PHE A 30 -2.80 -7.08 8.14
C PHE A 30 -3.57 -7.40 6.87
N VAL A 31 -4.78 -6.86 6.77
CA VAL A 31 -5.60 -6.93 5.57
C VAL A 31 -6.07 -5.53 5.20
N ARG A 32 -6.56 -5.35 3.97
CA ARG A 32 -7.13 -4.07 3.52
C ARG A 32 -8.28 -3.68 4.45
N ASP A 33 -8.22 -2.47 4.99
CA ASP A 33 -9.26 -1.93 5.83
C ASP A 33 -10.51 -1.61 5.00
N ASN A 34 -11.65 -2.22 5.35
CA ASN A 34 -12.92 -2.09 4.65
C ASN A 34 -13.72 -0.83 5.04
N GLU A 35 -13.32 -0.13 6.09
CA GLU A 35 -13.91 1.16 6.48
C GLU A 35 -13.19 2.36 5.85
N THR A 36 -12.09 2.10 5.15
CA THR A 36 -11.33 3.13 4.43
C THR A 36 -11.49 2.97 2.91
N PRO A 37 -11.56 4.09 2.17
CA PRO A 37 -11.49 4.02 0.72
C PRO A 37 -10.09 3.62 0.26
N VAL A 38 -9.99 3.04 -0.94
CA VAL A 38 -8.72 3.01 -1.66
C VAL A 38 -8.54 4.37 -2.33
N TYR A 39 -7.56 5.15 -1.87
CA TYR A 39 -7.28 6.45 -2.47
C TYR A 39 -6.66 6.26 -3.85
N CYS A 40 -7.15 7.03 -4.82
CA CYS A 40 -6.69 7.01 -6.21
C CYS A 40 -6.19 8.40 -6.58
N LEU A 41 -4.93 8.50 -7.01
CA LEU A 41 -4.30 9.75 -7.46
C LEU A 41 -3.73 9.53 -8.86
N GLU A 42 -3.83 10.53 -9.73
CA GLU A 42 -3.12 10.51 -11.01
C GLU A 42 -1.60 10.43 -10.80
N LYS A 43 -0.90 9.75 -11.71
CA LYS A 43 0.55 9.50 -11.58
C LYS A 43 1.39 10.78 -11.62
N ASP A 44 0.89 11.82 -12.28
CA ASP A 44 1.54 13.13 -12.37
C ASP A 44 1.30 14.01 -11.14
N THR A 45 0.64 13.48 -10.09
CA THR A 45 0.39 14.22 -8.86
C THR A 45 1.69 14.75 -8.22
N ALA A 46 1.57 15.93 -7.62
CA ALA A 46 2.66 16.60 -6.92
C ALA A 46 3.13 15.76 -5.73
N GLU A 47 4.42 15.82 -5.43
CA GLU A 47 5.03 15.09 -4.30
C GLU A 47 4.37 15.48 -2.96
N GLU A 48 4.12 16.78 -2.76
CA GLU A 48 3.39 17.30 -1.60
C GLU A 48 2.03 16.60 -1.43
N LYS A 49 1.25 16.46 -2.52
CA LYS A 49 -0.07 15.82 -2.48
C LYS A 49 0.04 14.32 -2.21
N LEU A 50 1.02 13.66 -2.81
CA LEU A 50 1.26 12.23 -2.59
C LEU A 50 1.62 11.94 -1.12
N GLY A 51 2.50 12.75 -0.53
CA GLY A 51 2.88 12.62 0.88
C GLY A 51 1.75 12.96 1.84
N GLU A 52 0.96 14.00 1.55
CA GLU A 52 -0.23 14.38 2.34
C GLU A 52 -1.22 13.20 2.39
N MET A 53 -1.55 12.62 1.24
CA MET A 53 -2.49 11.51 1.15
C MET A 53 -1.95 10.24 1.83
N LEU A 54 -0.64 10.01 1.78
CA LEU A 54 -0.04 8.88 2.50
C LEU A 54 -0.13 9.07 4.02
N LYS A 55 0.15 10.27 4.54
CA LYS A 55 0.00 10.55 5.98
C LYS A 55 -1.45 10.42 6.43
N LEU A 56 -2.40 10.87 5.62
CA LEU A 56 -3.82 10.65 5.87
C LEU A 56 -4.12 9.15 5.97
N ALA A 57 -3.66 8.34 5.01
CA ALA A 57 -3.86 6.90 5.03
C ALA A 57 -3.25 6.24 6.28
N LEU A 58 -2.01 6.60 6.64
CA LEU A 58 -1.35 6.11 7.86
C LEU A 58 -2.14 6.47 9.14
N SER A 59 -2.76 7.66 9.19
CA SER A 59 -3.58 8.07 10.34
C SER A 59 -4.90 7.32 10.49
N GLN A 60 -5.29 6.53 9.48
CA GLN A 60 -6.54 5.76 9.46
C GLN A 60 -6.33 4.27 9.75
N CYS A 61 -5.07 3.82 9.90
CA CYS A 61 -4.80 2.45 10.30
C CYS A 61 -5.43 2.14 11.66
N ARG A 62 -5.94 0.91 11.80
CA ARG A 62 -6.57 0.41 13.01
C ARG A 62 -5.86 -0.84 13.50
N ILE A 63 -5.73 -0.96 14.82
CA ILE A 63 -5.32 -2.20 15.48
C ILE A 63 -6.58 -3.04 15.66
N ILE A 64 -6.61 -4.21 15.01
CA ILE A 64 -7.75 -5.15 15.06
C ILE A 64 -7.19 -6.53 15.38
N ASP A 65 -7.57 -7.08 16.53
CA ASP A 65 -7.14 -8.41 16.94
C ASP A 65 -7.95 -9.49 16.17
N PRO A 66 -7.30 -10.41 15.45
CA PRO A 66 -7.98 -11.50 14.74
C PRO A 66 -8.80 -12.43 15.64
N TYR A 67 -8.49 -12.52 16.93
CA TYR A 67 -9.26 -13.30 17.90
C TYR A 67 -10.52 -12.57 18.39
N GLU A 68 -10.53 -11.24 18.34
CA GLU A 68 -11.69 -10.43 18.75
C GLU A 68 -12.61 -10.10 17.57
N ASN A 69 -12.07 -10.04 16.35
CA ASN A 69 -12.82 -9.69 15.15
C ASN A 69 -12.47 -10.60 13.98
N SER A 70 -12.89 -11.87 14.05
CA SER A 70 -12.65 -12.85 12.98
C SER A 70 -13.28 -12.45 11.64
N ASP A 71 -14.41 -11.75 11.66
CA ASP A 71 -15.13 -11.33 10.45
C ASP A 71 -14.31 -10.33 9.62
N PHE A 72 -13.55 -9.45 10.28
CA PHE A 72 -12.60 -8.56 9.60
C PHE A 72 -11.54 -9.36 8.81
N PHE A 73 -11.17 -10.55 9.28
CA PHE A 73 -10.20 -11.41 8.61
C PHE A 73 -10.83 -12.54 7.78
N ASP A 74 -12.16 -12.53 7.62
CA ASP A 74 -12.86 -13.54 6.82
C ASP A 74 -12.40 -13.50 5.36
N ARG A 75 -11.99 -14.67 4.85
CA ARG A 75 -11.42 -14.78 3.51
C ARG A 75 -12.44 -14.45 2.43
N LYS A 76 -13.71 -14.85 2.59
CA LYS A 76 -14.74 -14.61 1.59
C LYS A 76 -15.03 -13.11 1.49
N ARG A 77 -15.15 -12.43 2.63
CA ARG A 77 -15.28 -10.98 2.72
C ARG A 77 -14.12 -10.27 2.02
N ILE A 78 -12.87 -10.64 2.33
CA ILE A 78 -11.67 -10.06 1.70
C ILE A 78 -11.67 -10.27 0.17
N ASP A 79 -12.07 -11.45 -0.29
CA ASP A 79 -12.16 -11.75 -1.73
C ASP A 79 -13.27 -10.95 -2.43
N GLU A 80 -14.41 -10.71 -1.77
CA GLU A 80 -15.52 -9.89 -2.26
C GLU A 80 -15.12 -8.41 -2.35
N ASP A 81 -14.58 -7.86 -1.25
CA ASP A 81 -13.99 -6.52 -1.17
C ASP A 81 -12.98 -6.26 -2.30
N TYR A 82 -12.09 -7.22 -2.56
CA TYR A 82 -11.08 -7.11 -3.62
C TYR A 82 -11.73 -7.09 -5.01
N LYS A 83 -12.75 -7.92 -5.26
CA LYS A 83 -13.45 -7.94 -6.56
C LYS A 83 -14.20 -6.63 -6.79
N GLU A 84 -14.85 -6.09 -5.77
CA GLU A 84 -15.53 -4.80 -5.84
C GLU A 84 -14.55 -3.68 -6.19
N TRP A 85 -13.44 -3.58 -5.46
CA TRP A 85 -12.39 -2.59 -5.76
C TRP A 85 -11.86 -2.71 -7.20
N VAL A 86 -11.54 -3.93 -7.65
CA VAL A 86 -11.07 -4.14 -9.04
C VAL A 86 -12.13 -3.70 -10.05
N GLY A 87 -13.40 -4.09 -9.86
CA GLY A 87 -14.50 -3.71 -10.74
C GLY A 87 -14.67 -2.20 -10.84
N ASP A 88 -14.68 -1.53 -9.68
CA ASP A 88 -14.78 -0.09 -9.55
C ASP A 88 -13.62 0.63 -10.27
N VAL A 89 -12.39 0.18 -10.07
CA VAL A 89 -11.21 0.79 -10.70
C VAL A 89 -11.23 0.59 -12.22
N LEU A 90 -11.64 -0.57 -12.73
CA LEU A 90 -11.74 -0.79 -14.17
C LEU A 90 -12.67 0.23 -14.83
N ILE A 91 -13.83 0.49 -14.21
CA ILE A 91 -14.84 1.43 -14.72
C ILE A 91 -14.37 2.88 -14.52
N LYS A 92 -14.09 3.27 -13.28
CA LYS A 92 -13.76 4.66 -12.90
C LYS A 92 -12.48 5.15 -13.56
N CYS A 93 -11.45 4.30 -13.60
CA CYS A 93 -10.15 4.62 -14.20
C CYS A 93 -10.05 4.20 -15.68
N LYS A 94 -11.13 3.69 -16.29
CA LYS A 94 -11.21 3.34 -17.72
C LYS A 94 -10.12 2.35 -18.17
N PHE A 95 -9.85 1.33 -17.37
CA PHE A 95 -8.97 0.22 -17.77
C PHE A 95 -9.78 -0.82 -18.57
N LYS A 96 -9.23 -1.26 -19.71
CA LYS A 96 -9.93 -2.20 -20.62
C LYS A 96 -10.02 -3.62 -20.06
N SER A 97 -9.12 -3.99 -19.16
CA SER A 97 -9.06 -5.31 -18.55
C SER A 97 -8.30 -5.31 -17.23
N ILE A 98 -8.51 -6.35 -16.43
CA ILE A 98 -7.68 -6.66 -15.26
C ILE A 98 -6.20 -6.69 -15.65
N LYS A 99 -5.84 -7.30 -16.79
CA LYS A 99 -4.44 -7.32 -17.25
C LYS A 99 -3.90 -5.90 -17.43
N SER A 100 -4.64 -5.00 -18.09
CA SER A 100 -4.19 -3.61 -18.29
C SER A 100 -4.05 -2.82 -17.00
N LEU A 101 -4.83 -3.12 -15.96
CA LEU A 101 -4.70 -2.47 -14.65
C LEU A 101 -3.38 -2.88 -13.96
N PHE A 102 -3.03 -4.16 -14.04
CA PHE A 102 -2.00 -4.74 -13.19
C PHE A 102 -0.65 -4.98 -13.87
N LEU A 103 -0.57 -5.05 -15.20
CA LEU A 103 0.63 -5.52 -15.92
C LEU A 103 1.92 -4.78 -15.53
N ASN A 104 1.85 -3.46 -15.39
CA ASN A 104 2.99 -2.61 -15.04
C ASN A 104 2.87 -2.02 -13.62
N MET A 105 2.09 -2.67 -12.75
CA MET A 105 1.82 -2.15 -11.41
C MET A 105 2.95 -2.54 -10.45
N MET A 106 3.70 -1.56 -9.97
CA MET A 106 4.66 -1.73 -8.88
C MET A 106 3.96 -1.53 -7.53
N SER A 107 4.55 -2.08 -6.47
CA SER A 107 4.04 -1.95 -5.10
C SER A 107 5.18 -1.61 -4.15
N CYS A 108 4.87 -0.87 -3.10
CA CYS A 108 5.73 -0.61 -1.96
C CYS A 108 4.89 -0.79 -0.69
N SER A 109 5.49 -1.43 0.32
CA SER A 109 4.93 -1.47 1.68
C SER A 109 5.45 -0.28 2.47
N ILE A 110 4.60 0.30 3.31
CA ILE A 110 4.90 1.51 4.08
C ILE A 110 4.47 1.24 5.52
N LYS A 111 5.41 1.42 6.45
CA LYS A 111 5.16 1.22 7.87
C LYS A 111 5.55 2.46 8.67
N ARG A 112 4.65 3.01 9.48
CA ARG A 112 4.97 4.01 10.50
C ARG A 112 5.06 3.33 11.86
N ILE A 113 6.21 3.41 12.51
CA ILE A 113 6.45 2.78 13.80
C ILE A 113 7.63 3.46 14.52
N ASN A 114 7.54 3.62 15.84
CA ASN A 114 8.63 4.17 16.67
C ASN A 114 9.23 5.49 16.13
N GLY A 115 8.38 6.42 15.68
CA GLY A 115 8.81 7.72 15.15
C GLY A 115 9.46 7.67 13.77
N ASN A 116 9.39 6.54 13.06
CA ASN A 116 9.95 6.37 11.73
C ASN A 116 8.88 5.95 10.72
N ILE A 117 9.11 6.30 9.45
CA ILE A 117 8.41 5.77 8.28
C ILE A 117 9.41 4.93 7.49
N ILE A 118 9.09 3.65 7.32
CA ILE A 118 9.88 2.66 6.60
C ILE A 118 9.17 2.37 5.28
N LEU A 119 9.87 2.55 4.16
CA LEU A 119 9.39 2.29 2.82
C LEU A 119 10.12 1.07 2.25
N GLN A 120 9.39 0.02 1.88
CA GLN A 120 9.95 -1.26 1.48
C GLN A 120 9.56 -1.57 0.03
N PRO A 121 10.53 -1.62 -0.92
CA PRO A 121 10.24 -1.95 -2.30
C PRO A 121 9.77 -3.39 -2.43
N SER A 122 9.12 -3.71 -3.55
CA SER A 122 8.62 -5.06 -3.82
C SER A 122 9.00 -5.56 -5.22
N LEU A 123 8.98 -6.89 -5.36
CA LEU A 123 9.03 -7.60 -6.62
C LEU A 123 7.60 -7.91 -7.07
N HIS A 124 7.18 -7.41 -8.22
CA HIS A 124 5.95 -7.84 -8.88
C HIS A 124 6.17 -9.24 -9.46
N LYS A 125 5.68 -10.25 -8.74
CA LYS A 125 5.99 -11.67 -8.95
C LYS A 125 5.00 -12.34 -9.90
N LYS A 126 3.72 -12.05 -9.74
CA LYS A 126 2.63 -12.48 -10.61
C LYS A 126 1.70 -11.30 -10.85
N LEU A 127 0.81 -11.41 -11.83
CA LEU A 127 -0.05 -10.30 -12.25
C LEU A 127 -0.69 -9.55 -11.06
N LYS A 128 -1.16 -10.25 -10.03
CA LYS A 128 -1.83 -9.66 -8.85
C LYS A 128 -1.07 -9.88 -7.55
N ASP A 129 0.23 -10.14 -7.61
CA ASP A 129 1.03 -10.60 -6.47
C ASP A 129 2.40 -9.90 -6.41
N TRP A 130 2.73 -9.38 -5.24
CA TRP A 130 3.98 -8.68 -4.96
C TRP A 130 4.64 -9.27 -3.72
N THR A 131 5.94 -9.51 -3.79
CA THR A 131 6.72 -10.11 -2.70
C THR A 131 7.96 -9.28 -2.40
N ARG A 132 8.68 -9.59 -1.32
CA ARG A 132 9.99 -8.99 -1.01
C ARG A 132 11.16 -9.81 -1.57
N ASP A 133 10.91 -10.74 -2.49
CA ASP A 133 11.94 -11.63 -3.03
C ASP A 133 13.11 -10.82 -3.61
N GLY A 134 14.31 -11.10 -3.10
CA GLY A 134 15.54 -10.47 -3.57
C GLY A 134 15.78 -9.05 -3.08
N TYR A 135 15.05 -8.58 -2.05
CA TYR A 135 15.36 -7.36 -1.30
C TYR A 135 15.79 -7.69 0.13
N SER A 136 16.68 -6.87 0.69
CA SER A 136 17.05 -6.85 2.11
C SER A 136 16.62 -5.53 2.76
N ASP A 137 16.89 -5.38 4.05
CA ASP A 137 16.62 -4.13 4.78
C ASP A 137 17.48 -2.96 4.29
N ASP A 138 18.60 -3.23 3.61
CA ASP A 138 19.43 -2.20 2.98
C ASP A 138 18.75 -1.55 1.76
N ASP A 139 17.74 -2.20 1.19
CA ASP A 139 16.97 -1.67 0.06
C ASP A 139 15.84 -0.73 0.51
N ASP A 140 15.52 -0.70 1.81
CA ASP A 140 14.46 0.13 2.38
C ASP A 140 14.89 1.61 2.40
N ILE A 141 13.90 2.50 2.45
CA ILE A 141 14.12 3.92 2.81
C ILE A 141 13.52 4.15 4.19
N ILE A 142 14.32 4.68 5.10
CA ILE A 142 13.89 5.00 6.46
C ILE A 142 13.94 6.52 6.64
N LEU A 143 12.82 7.10 7.06
CA LEU A 143 12.67 8.53 7.31
C LEU A 143 12.14 8.74 8.73
N PRO A 144 12.44 9.88 9.40
CA PRO A 144 11.69 10.27 10.58
C PRO A 144 10.22 10.55 10.20
N ASP A 145 9.27 10.26 11.08
CA ASP A 145 7.84 10.50 10.81
C ASP A 145 7.45 11.99 10.75
N THR A 146 8.38 12.86 11.14
CA THR A 146 8.28 14.32 11.09
C THR A 146 8.66 14.93 9.74
N VAL A 147 9.10 14.13 8.75
CA VAL A 147 9.39 14.64 7.38
C VAL A 147 8.20 15.41 6.80
N THR A 148 8.48 16.39 5.95
CA THR A 148 7.45 17.13 5.23
C THR A 148 6.70 16.23 4.25
N ASN A 149 5.54 16.67 3.76
CA ASN A 149 4.79 15.88 2.78
C ASN A 149 5.55 15.78 1.45
N ALA A 150 6.17 16.86 0.98
CA ALA A 150 7.03 16.82 -0.21
C ALA A 150 8.18 15.81 -0.08
N GLU A 151 8.89 15.79 1.05
CA GLU A 151 9.98 14.83 1.28
C GLU A 151 9.48 13.38 1.27
N LEU A 152 8.35 13.12 1.93
CA LEU A 152 7.72 11.80 1.92
C LEU A 152 7.28 11.40 0.50
N GLY A 153 6.64 12.31 -0.23
CA GLY A 153 6.23 12.13 -1.62
C GLY A 153 7.40 11.79 -2.55
N LYS A 154 8.52 12.50 -2.39
CA LYS A 154 9.76 12.26 -3.13
C LYS A 154 10.34 10.87 -2.81
N ALA A 155 10.40 10.51 -1.53
CA ALA A 155 10.91 9.21 -1.10
C ALA A 155 10.03 8.04 -1.59
N ILE A 156 8.71 8.22 -1.65
CA ILE A 156 7.80 7.23 -2.26
C ILE A 156 8.14 7.01 -3.74
N LYS A 157 8.37 8.09 -4.50
CA LYS A 157 8.76 7.97 -5.91
C LYS A 157 10.11 7.28 -6.04
N GLU A 158 11.05 7.58 -5.15
CA GLU A 158 12.37 6.93 -5.12
C GLU A 158 12.27 5.43 -4.81
N VAL A 159 11.60 5.01 -3.74
CA VAL A 159 11.47 3.58 -3.40
C VAL A 159 10.73 2.81 -4.49
N LEU A 160 9.71 3.39 -5.11
CA LEU A 160 8.99 2.77 -6.23
C LEU A 160 9.88 2.60 -7.47
N SER A 161 10.91 3.42 -7.63
CA SER A 161 11.91 3.23 -8.69
C SER A 161 12.87 2.06 -8.42
N ARG A 162 13.00 1.63 -7.15
CA ARG A 162 13.76 0.42 -6.76
C ARG A 162 12.97 -0.86 -7.00
N CYS A 163 11.65 -0.78 -7.15
CA CYS A 163 10.79 -1.92 -7.43
C CYS A 163 11.14 -2.60 -8.76
N ARG A 164 10.89 -3.91 -8.83
CA ARG A 164 11.21 -4.75 -9.99
C ARG A 164 9.99 -5.57 -10.38
N SER A 165 9.92 -5.98 -11.64
CA SER A 165 8.88 -6.89 -12.12
C SER A 165 9.46 -8.00 -12.98
N VAL A 166 8.91 -9.20 -12.81
CA VAL A 166 9.14 -10.36 -13.68
C VAL A 166 7.88 -10.77 -14.45
N VAL A 167 6.81 -9.97 -14.33
CA VAL A 167 5.52 -10.21 -15.01
C VAL A 167 5.62 -9.82 -16.49
N LYS A 168 4.93 -10.58 -17.35
CA LYS A 168 4.90 -10.42 -18.82
C LYS A 168 3.45 -10.34 -19.34
#